data_AF-A0A411WMY1-F1
#
_entry.id   AF-A0A411WMY1-F1
#
_cell.length_a   1.000
_cell.length_b   1.000
_cell.length_c   1.000
_cell.angle_alpha   90.00
_cell.angle_beta   90.00
_cell.angle_gamma   90.00
#
_symmetry.space_group_name_H-M   'P 1'
#
loop_
_entity.id
_entity.type
_entity.pdbx_description
1 polymer ?
#
loop_
_entity_poly.entity_id
_entity_poly.type
_entity_poly.pdbx_seq_one_letter_code
_entity_poly.pdbx_strand_id
1 'polypeptide(L)'
;MHQLSQLPAPLQQLINQQNQKNIYNLDGGEDDGYLFLPARGEIQILIAARSIVVNSFRLMTIKDNKLIDQQLIGFSGPDDTGVINFSIDKDYRLTIKRGISDTEHEKPVVWSEQRVYEINENGKLSEISKKTFKAQKGNGG
;
A
#
# COMPACT_ATOMS: atom_id res chain seq x y z
N MET A 1 -10.72 7.67 1.49
CA MET A 1 -10.51 6.20 1.41
C MET A 1 -11.89 5.56 1.41
N HIS A 2 -12.12 4.54 0.58
CA HIS A 2 -13.38 3.82 0.50
C HIS A 2 -13.34 2.56 1.36
N GLN A 3 -14.48 2.16 1.87
CA GLN A 3 -14.69 0.83 2.46
C GLN A 3 -15.03 -0.19 1.36
N LEU A 4 -14.80 -1.47 1.63
CA LEU A 4 -15.10 -2.55 0.68
C LEU A 4 -16.56 -2.51 0.19
N SER A 5 -17.51 -2.31 1.11
CA SER A 5 -18.95 -2.26 0.81
C SER A 5 -19.35 -1.12 -0.15
N GLN A 6 -18.48 -0.11 -0.31
CA GLN A 6 -18.70 1.04 -1.18
C GLN A 6 -18.18 0.82 -2.60
N LEU A 7 -17.50 -0.30 -2.87
CA LEU A 7 -16.95 -0.63 -4.18
C LEU A 7 -18.00 -1.30 -5.08
N PRO A 8 -17.85 -1.29 -6.41
CA PRO A 8 -18.72 -2.07 -7.29
C PRO A 8 -18.65 -3.57 -6.98
N ALA A 9 -19.78 -4.30 -7.08
CA ALA A 9 -19.87 -5.71 -6.71
C ALA A 9 -18.79 -6.61 -7.37
N PRO A 10 -18.44 -6.47 -8.67
CA PRO A 10 -17.36 -7.26 -9.26
C PRO A 10 -16.00 -7.03 -8.59
N LEU A 11 -15.73 -5.78 -8.18
CA LEU A 11 -14.49 -5.42 -7.51
C LEU A 11 -14.45 -5.94 -6.07
N GLN A 12 -15.59 -5.90 -5.36
CA GLN A 12 -15.71 -6.53 -4.04
C GLN A 12 -15.39 -8.02 -4.09
N GLN A 13 -15.96 -8.74 -5.06
CA GLN A 13 -15.72 -10.18 -5.25
C GLN A 13 -14.24 -10.47 -5.53
N LEU A 14 -13.62 -9.69 -6.41
CA LEU A 14 -12.20 -9.82 -6.73
C LEU A 14 -11.32 -9.62 -5.48
N ILE A 15 -11.57 -8.57 -4.71
CA ILE A 15 -10.80 -8.23 -3.51
C ILE A 15 -10.93 -9.32 -2.44
N ASN A 16 -12.15 -9.82 -2.19
CA ASN A 16 -12.38 -10.91 -1.25
C ASN A 16 -11.62 -12.17 -1.64
N GLN A 17 -11.61 -12.52 -2.93
CA GLN A 17 -10.81 -13.64 -3.43
C GLN A 17 -9.32 -13.43 -3.20
N GLN A 18 -8.80 -12.20 -3.33
CA GLN A 18 -7.38 -11.94 -3.05
C GLN A 18 -7.06 -11.99 -1.55
N ASN A 19 -7.97 -11.51 -0.69
CA ASN A 19 -7.80 -11.55 0.75
C ASN A 19 -7.72 -13.01 1.25
N GLN A 20 -8.58 -13.89 0.71
CA GLN A 20 -8.57 -15.32 1.04
C GLN A 20 -7.29 -16.06 0.64
N LYS A 21 -6.59 -15.61 -0.40
CA LYS A 21 -5.33 -16.23 -0.84
C LYS A 21 -4.16 -15.96 0.11
N ASN A 22 -4.25 -14.92 0.93
CA ASN A 22 -3.20 -14.45 1.84
C ASN A 22 -1.77 -14.57 1.26
N ILE A 23 -1.56 -14.06 0.04
CA ILE A 23 -0.32 -14.31 -0.73
C ILE A 23 0.97 -13.82 -0.05
N TYR A 24 0.86 -12.92 0.94
CA TYR A 24 1.97 -12.37 1.69
C TYR A 24 2.12 -13.02 3.08
N ASN A 25 1.32 -14.05 3.40
CA ASN A 25 1.29 -14.76 4.68
C ASN A 25 1.23 -13.80 5.86
N LEU A 26 0.35 -12.80 5.79
CA LEU A 26 0.16 -11.84 6.86
C LEU A 26 -0.88 -12.39 7.84
N ASP A 27 -0.56 -12.35 9.13
CA ASP A 27 -1.50 -12.67 10.18
C ASP A 27 -2.55 -11.55 10.31
N GLY A 28 -3.80 -11.92 10.59
CA GLY A 28 -4.89 -10.97 10.80
C GLY A 28 -5.93 -10.96 9.68
N GLY A 29 -6.89 -10.03 9.81
CA GLY A 29 -8.11 -9.97 9.00
C GLY A 29 -7.92 -9.43 7.57
N GLU A 30 -9.03 -9.01 6.98
CA GLU A 30 -9.10 -8.56 5.60
C GLU A 30 -8.73 -7.07 5.45
N ASP A 31 -8.47 -6.65 4.21
CA ASP A 31 -8.26 -5.24 3.90
C ASP A 31 -9.53 -4.43 4.17
N ASP A 32 -9.37 -3.30 4.86
CA ASP A 32 -10.46 -2.49 5.40
C ASP A 32 -10.57 -1.10 4.73
N GLY A 33 -9.57 -0.70 3.94
CA GLY A 33 -9.52 0.59 3.28
C GLY A 33 -8.97 0.52 1.86
N TYR A 34 -9.59 1.25 0.93
CA TYR A 34 -9.23 1.25 -0.49
C TYR A 34 -9.10 2.67 -1.02
N LEU A 35 -7.99 2.97 -1.70
CA LEU A 35 -7.72 4.26 -2.29
C LEU A 35 -7.41 4.09 -3.78
N PHE A 36 -8.23 4.69 -4.64
CA PHE A 36 -7.99 4.71 -6.08
C PHE A 36 -7.00 5.80 -6.45
N LEU A 37 -6.01 5.41 -7.26
CA LEU A 37 -5.06 6.32 -7.89
C LEU A 37 -5.52 6.63 -9.32
N PRO A 38 -4.97 7.69 -9.95
CA PRO A 38 -5.17 7.94 -11.37
C PRO A 38 -4.92 6.68 -12.21
N ALA A 39 -5.90 6.29 -13.02
CA ALA A 39 -5.84 5.10 -13.86
C ALA A 39 -4.87 5.28 -15.04
N ARG A 40 -4.18 4.21 -15.45
CA ARG A 40 -3.33 4.19 -16.65
C ARG A 40 -4.12 3.62 -17.82
N GLY A 41 -4.78 4.49 -18.58
CA GLY A 41 -5.72 4.05 -19.61
C GLY A 41 -6.87 3.27 -18.98
N GLU A 42 -7.01 1.99 -19.34
CA GLU A 42 -8.04 1.09 -18.79
C GLU A 42 -7.64 0.40 -17.48
N ILE A 43 -6.40 0.62 -17.01
CA ILE A 43 -5.88 -0.02 -15.80
C ILE A 43 -6.23 0.82 -14.58
N GLN A 44 -7.09 0.26 -13.72
CA GLN A 44 -7.35 0.80 -12.40
C GLN A 44 -6.17 0.49 -11.48
N ILE A 45 -5.75 1.49 -10.71
CA ILE A 45 -4.66 1.38 -9.74
C ILE A 45 -5.26 1.70 -8.38
N LEU A 46 -5.05 0.82 -7.40
CA LEU A 46 -5.52 1.07 -6.04
C LEU A 46 -4.48 0.67 -4.99
N ILE A 47 -4.52 1.37 -3.87
CA ILE A 47 -3.84 0.98 -2.64
C ILE A 47 -4.92 0.43 -1.71
N ALA A 48 -4.75 -0.82 -1.29
CA ALA A 48 -5.54 -1.40 -0.22
C ALA A 48 -4.75 -1.35 1.09
N ALA A 49 -5.42 -0.98 2.16
CA ALA A 49 -4.91 -0.92 3.51
C ALA A 49 -5.59 -2.00 4.35
N ARG A 50 -4.86 -2.49 5.34
CA ARG A 50 -5.32 -3.45 6.34
C ARG A 50 -4.85 -2.96 7.70
N SER A 51 -5.74 -2.95 8.70
CA SER A 51 -5.46 -2.40 10.02
C SER A 51 -5.61 -3.41 11.17
N ILE A 52 -5.29 -4.69 10.95
CA ILE A 52 -5.50 -5.77 11.93
C ILE A 52 -4.20 -6.55 12.18
N VAL A 53 -3.74 -6.59 13.44
CA VAL A 53 -2.52 -7.28 13.95
C VAL A 53 -1.21 -6.81 13.31
N VAL A 54 -1.15 -6.70 11.99
CA VAL A 54 -0.08 -6.07 11.23
C VAL A 54 -0.74 -5.07 10.29
N ASN A 55 -0.46 -3.78 10.49
CA ASN A 55 -0.90 -2.78 9.53
C ASN A 55 -0.19 -3.07 8.20
N SER A 56 -0.90 -3.13 7.08
CA SER A 56 -0.26 -3.40 5.80
C SER A 56 -0.89 -2.63 4.66
N PHE A 57 -0.09 -2.40 3.63
CA PHE A 57 -0.48 -1.69 2.43
C PHE A 57 -0.07 -2.51 1.22
N ARG A 58 -1.02 -2.74 0.31
CA ARG A 58 -0.75 -3.37 -0.98
C ARG A 58 -1.16 -2.48 -2.13
N LEU A 59 -0.31 -2.44 -3.15
CA LEU A 59 -0.61 -1.82 -4.43
C LEU A 59 -1.20 -2.88 -5.35
N MET A 60 -2.30 -2.58 -6.02
CA MET A 60 -2.95 -3.49 -6.96
C MET A 60 -3.24 -2.80 -8.28
N THR A 61 -3.13 -3.55 -9.37
CA THR A 61 -3.52 -3.12 -10.71
C THR A 61 -4.59 -4.06 -11.26
N ILE A 62 -5.65 -3.48 -11.81
CA ILE A 62 -6.86 -4.20 -12.19
C ILE A 62 -7.31 -3.73 -13.57
N LYS A 63 -7.65 -4.67 -14.45
CA LYS A 63 -8.25 -4.41 -15.76
C LYS A 63 -9.39 -5.41 -15.98
N ASP A 64 -10.53 -4.97 -16.49
CA ASP A 64 -11.69 -5.82 -16.79
C ASP A 64 -12.14 -6.68 -15.58
N ASN A 65 -12.12 -6.10 -14.38
CA ASN A 65 -12.39 -6.78 -13.11
C ASN A 65 -11.49 -8.00 -12.83
N LYS A 66 -10.29 -8.02 -13.41
CA LYS A 66 -9.26 -9.04 -13.16
C LYS A 66 -8.02 -8.39 -12.57
N LEU A 67 -7.47 -9.02 -11.53
CA LEU A 67 -6.18 -8.64 -11.00
C LEU A 67 -5.09 -8.89 -12.05
N ILE A 68 -4.33 -7.86 -12.37
CA ILE A 68 -3.15 -7.95 -13.23
C ILE A 68 -1.91 -8.23 -12.38
N ASP A 69 -1.72 -7.46 -11.31
CA ASP A 69 -0.56 -7.55 -10.42
C ASP A 69 -0.86 -6.96 -9.04
N GLN A 70 -0.08 -7.37 -8.04
CA GLN A 70 -0.09 -6.76 -6.71
C GLN A 70 1.27 -6.84 -6.02
N GLN A 71 1.59 -5.82 -5.21
CA GLN A 71 2.83 -5.73 -4.44
C GLN A 71 2.56 -5.30 -3.00
N LEU A 72 3.28 -5.90 -2.04
CA LEU A 72 3.30 -5.45 -0.65
C LEU A 72 4.22 -4.23 -0.54
N ILE A 73 3.62 -3.07 -0.32
CA ILE A 73 4.29 -1.76 -0.37
C ILE A 73 4.55 -1.16 1.02
N GLY A 74 4.05 -1.81 2.08
CA GLY A 74 4.37 -1.47 3.45
C GLY A 74 3.70 -2.40 4.44
N PHE A 75 4.30 -2.55 5.62
CA PHE A 75 3.67 -3.17 6.77
C PHE A 75 4.19 -2.52 8.06
N SER A 76 3.51 -2.56 9.19
CA SER A 76 4.07 -2.17 10.49
C SER A 76 3.62 -3.14 11.57
N GLY A 77 4.37 -3.20 12.68
CA GLY A 77 4.02 -4.07 13.79
C GLY A 77 2.68 -3.69 14.42
N PRO A 78 2.13 -4.57 15.29
CA PRO A 78 0.87 -4.34 15.98
C PRO A 78 0.85 -3.04 16.80
N ASP A 79 2.00 -2.67 17.37
CA ASP A 79 2.14 -1.51 18.26
C ASP A 79 2.54 -0.23 17.52
N ASP A 80 2.75 -0.30 16.19
CA ASP A 80 3.18 0.81 15.36
C ASP A 80 2.03 1.32 14.48
N THR A 81 1.70 2.61 14.57
CA THR A 81 0.82 3.26 13.59
C THR A 81 1.57 3.45 12.27
N GLY A 82 1.32 2.57 11.31
CA GLY A 82 1.94 2.61 9.99
C GLY A 82 1.42 3.81 9.19
N VAL A 83 2.34 4.61 8.64
CA VAL A 83 2.00 5.74 7.77
C VAL A 83 2.64 5.54 6.41
N ILE A 84 1.87 5.77 5.35
CA ILE A 84 2.38 5.88 3.98
C ILE A 84 2.13 7.29 3.44
N ASN A 85 3.12 7.80 2.72
CA ASN A 85 2.97 8.95 1.83
C ASN A 85 3.31 8.49 0.42
N PHE A 86 2.54 8.90 -0.58
CA PHE A 86 2.76 8.46 -1.95
C PHE A 86 2.55 9.59 -2.94
N SER A 87 3.18 9.46 -4.11
CA SER A 87 2.97 10.34 -5.25
C SER A 87 3.10 9.54 -6.53
N ILE A 88 2.23 9.80 -7.50
CA ILE A 88 2.33 9.24 -8.85
C ILE A 88 2.68 10.35 -9.83
N ASP A 89 3.67 10.11 -10.70
CA ASP A 89 4.02 11.05 -11.76
C ASP A 89 3.30 10.74 -13.08
N LYS A 90 3.55 11.58 -14.09
CA LYS A 90 2.95 11.44 -15.43
C LYS A 90 3.37 10.16 -16.18
N ASP A 91 4.49 9.55 -15.77
CA ASP A 91 5.02 8.33 -16.37
C ASP A 91 4.51 7.08 -15.61
N TYR A 92 3.58 7.28 -14.66
CA TYR A 92 3.02 6.28 -13.75
C TYR A 92 4.09 5.59 -12.88
N ARG A 93 5.07 6.38 -12.43
CA ARG A 93 5.97 5.98 -11.36
C ARG A 93 5.38 6.38 -10.03
N LEU A 94 5.04 5.38 -9.23
CA LEU A 94 4.51 5.54 -7.88
C LEU A 94 5.66 5.53 -6.88
N THR A 95 5.96 6.69 -6.31
CA THR A 95 6.86 6.81 -5.17
C THR A 95 6.07 6.60 -3.89
N ILE A 96 6.54 5.73 -3.01
CA ILE A 96 5.90 5.40 -1.73
C ILE A 96 6.95 5.57 -0.64
N LYS A 97 6.65 6.41 0.35
CA LYS A 97 7.41 6.54 1.59
C LYS A 97 6.63 5.89 2.71
N ARG A 98 7.29 5.05 3.47
CA ARG A 98 6.76 4.39 4.66
C ARG A 98 7.43 4.97 5.91
N GLY A 99 6.62 5.21 6.94
CA GLY A 99 7.08 5.60 8.25
C GLY A 99 6.20 5.03 9.35
N ILE A 100 6.56 5.36 10.59
CA ILE A 100 5.80 5.04 11.80
C ILE A 100 5.45 6.36 12.47
N SER A 101 4.20 6.49 12.90
CA SER A 101 3.73 7.61 13.71
C SER A 101 3.54 7.17 15.16
N ASP A 102 3.97 8.01 16.09
CA ASP A 102 3.64 7.91 17.51
C ASP A 102 2.61 9.01 17.80
N THR A 103 1.35 8.69 17.49
CA THR A 103 0.24 9.64 17.62
C THR A 103 -0.09 9.95 19.08
N GLU A 104 0.24 9.04 20.00
CA GLU A 104 0.02 9.22 21.43
C GLU A 104 0.93 10.29 22.03
N HIS A 105 2.17 10.41 21.54
CA HIS A 105 3.14 11.38 22.04
C HIS A 105 3.38 12.56 21.08
N GLU A 106 2.51 12.76 20.09
CA GLU A 106 2.56 13.85 19.09
C GLU A 106 3.94 13.99 18.39
N LYS A 107 4.67 12.88 18.24
CA LYS A 107 6.00 12.91 17.59
C LYS A 107 5.87 12.99 16.08
N PRO A 108 6.85 13.61 15.38
CA PRO A 108 6.89 13.57 13.93
C PRO A 108 7.01 12.14 13.41
N VAL A 109 6.43 11.88 12.24
CA VAL A 109 6.54 10.59 11.55
C VAL A 109 8.02 10.28 11.28
N VAL A 110 8.46 9.10 11.72
CA VAL A 110 9.80 8.58 11.44
C VAL A 110 9.75 7.77 10.15
N TRP A 111 10.25 8.36 9.06
CA TRP A 111 10.35 7.69 7.76
C TRP A 111 11.49 6.66 7.76
N SER A 112 11.20 5.44 7.30
CA SER A 112 12.14 4.32 7.33
C SER A 112 12.45 3.78 5.94
N GLU A 113 11.56 3.97 4.97
CA GLU A 113 11.72 3.43 3.62
C GLU A 113 11.08 4.33 2.56
N GLN A 114 11.69 4.41 1.39
CA GLN A 114 11.09 4.92 0.17
C GLN A 114 11.27 3.89 -0.95
N ARG A 115 10.19 3.51 -1.61
CA ARG A 115 10.19 2.66 -2.81
C ARG A 115 9.61 3.40 -4.00
N VAL A 116 10.03 3.01 -5.20
CA VAL A 116 9.47 3.52 -6.45
C VAL A 116 9.05 2.33 -7.31
N TYR A 117 7.79 2.32 -7.69
CA TYR A 117 7.21 1.32 -8.58
C TYR A 117 6.87 1.95 -9.92
N GLU A 118 7.28 1.32 -11.01
CA GLU A 118 6.80 1.64 -12.35
C GLU A 118 5.62 0.73 -12.69
N ILE A 119 4.54 1.32 -13.20
CA ILE A 119 3.34 0.60 -13.64
C ILE A 119 3.33 0.66 -15.16
N ASN A 120 3.64 -0.44 -15.85
CA ASN A 120 3.71 -0.42 -17.31
C ASN A 120 2.32 -0.36 -17.98
N GLU A 121 2.30 -0.26 -19.31
CA GLU A 121 1.05 -0.17 -20.10
C GLU A 121 0.12 -1.38 -19.99
N ASN A 122 0.64 -2.52 -19.53
CA ASN A 122 -0.13 -3.73 -19.29
C ASN A 122 -0.54 -3.86 -17.81
N GLY A 123 -0.20 -2.89 -16.96
CA GLY A 123 -0.51 -2.87 -15.54
C GLY A 123 0.42 -3.71 -14.67
N LYS A 124 1.55 -4.19 -15.22
CA LYS A 124 2.55 -4.90 -14.41
C LYS A 124 3.33 -3.94 -13.55
N LEU A 125 3.59 -4.36 -12.32
CA LEU A 125 4.32 -3.59 -11.31
C LEU A 125 5.79 -3.98 -11.36
N SER A 126 6.69 -3.00 -11.34
CA SER A 126 8.13 -3.23 -11.24
C SER A 126 8.73 -2.28 -10.20
N GLU A 127 9.36 -2.83 -9.15
CA GLU A 127 10.13 -2.02 -8.21
C GLU A 127 11.42 -1.58 -8.89
N ILE A 128 11.56 -0.27 -9.13
CA ILE A 128 12.74 0.30 -9.81
C ILE A 128 13.72 0.98 -8.85
N SER A 129 13.27 1.27 -7.62
CA SER A 129 14.14 1.86 -6.61
C SER A 129 13.65 1.54 -5.20
N LYS A 130 14.60 1.31 -4.30
CA LYS A 130 14.38 1.18 -2.86
C LYS A 130 15.48 1.90 -2.09
N LYS A 131 15.07 2.75 -1.15
CA LYS A 131 15.94 3.49 -0.24
C LYS A 131 15.47 3.25 1.18
N THR A 132 16.38 2.89 2.07
CA THR A 132 16.11 2.78 3.51
C THR A 132 16.73 3.96 4.24
N PHE A 133 16.00 4.53 5.18
CA PHE A 133 16.46 5.61 6.03
C PHE A 133 16.84 5.01 7.38
N LYS A 134 18.06 5.32 7.86
CA LYS A 134 18.40 4.98 9.23
C LYS A 134 17.63 5.94 10.14
N ALA A 135 16.89 5.40 11.10
CA ALA A 135 16.43 6.20 12.22
C ALA A 135 17.68 6.82 12.86
N GLN A 136 17.76 8.16 12.91
CA GLN A 136 18.75 8.80 13.76
C GLN A 136 18.44 8.34 15.18
N LYS A 137 19.26 7.43 15.72
CA LYS A 137 19.35 7.27 17.17
C LYS A 137 19.68 8.66 17.69
N GLY A 138 18.74 9.28 18.41
CA GLY A 138 19.05 10.47 19.17
C GLY A 138 20.28 10.15 20.01
N ASN A 139 21.35 10.90 19.81
CA ASN A 139 22.46 10.92 20.75
C ASN A 139 21.88 11.45 22.06
N GLY A 140 21.53 10.56 22.98
CA GLY A 140 21.37 10.90 24.38
C GLY A 140 22.75 11.26 24.91
N GLY A 141 23.02 12.56 24.96
CA GLY A 141 24.08 13.14 25.79
C GLY A 141 23.59 13.36 27.21
#